data_AF-A0A6J0JUF8-F1
#
_entry.id   AF-A0A6J0JUF8-F1
#
_cell.length_a   1.000
_cell.length_b   1.000
_cell.length_c   1.000
_cell.angle_alpha   90.00
_cell.angle_beta   90.00
_cell.angle_gamma   90.00
#
_symmetry.space_group_name_H-M   'P 1'
#
loop_
_entity.id
_entity.type
_entity.pdbx_description
1 polymer ?
#
loop_
_entity_poly.entity_id
_entity_poly.type
_entity_poly.pdbx_seq_one_letter_code
_entity_poly.pdbx_strand_id
1 'polypeptide(L)'
;MNKLLLIFLSSFLVIQSVNGFDYHDSELESEESLSNLYDRWRSHHSVPRSLHEREKRFNVFRHNVMHVHNTNKKNNPFTLKLNKFADLTIEEFKSAYTGSNIKHHRMFQGPKDGSKGFMYENSTELPTSVDWREKGAVTEVKNQGKCGSCWAFSTVAAVEGINQIKTNKLVSLSEQELVDCDTKQNQGCNGGLMDIAFEFIKKNGGITTEDNYPYEGIDGKCDASKDNGEIVTIDGYEDVPENDEDSLLKAVANQPVSVAIDAGSSNFQFYSKGVFTGYCGTELNHGVAAVGYGSNSKGRKYWIVRNSWGPEWGEGGYIKLERGIDDPEGKCGIAMEASYPVKLSSSNPDEDADVKDEL
;
A
#
# COMPACT_ATOMS: atom_id res chain seq x y z
N MET A 1 19.32 34.92 42.36
CA MET A 1 18.58 34.87 41.07
C MET A 1 19.43 34.11 40.06
N ASN A 2 19.30 32.77 40.03
CA ASN A 2 19.99 31.92 39.06
C ASN A 2 19.13 31.79 37.80
N LYS A 3 19.61 32.31 36.67
CA LYS A 3 19.00 32.05 35.36
C LYS A 3 19.59 30.75 34.81
N LEU A 4 18.78 29.70 34.76
CA LEU A 4 19.06 28.45 34.07
C LEU A 4 19.07 28.73 32.56
N LEU A 5 20.18 28.41 31.89
CA LEU A 5 20.30 28.45 30.43
C LEU A 5 19.70 27.16 29.87
N LEU A 6 18.55 27.23 29.21
CA LEU A 6 17.96 26.11 28.47
C LEU A 6 18.72 25.96 27.14
N ILE A 7 19.52 24.90 27.03
CA ILE A 7 20.15 24.49 25.78
C ILE A 7 19.10 23.71 24.98
N PHE A 8 18.58 24.31 23.91
CA PHE A 8 17.79 23.60 22.91
C PHE A 8 18.72 22.65 22.15
N LEU A 9 18.68 21.36 22.48
CA LEU A 9 19.20 20.29 21.64
C LEU A 9 18.26 20.18 20.43
N SER A 10 18.62 20.85 19.32
CA SER A 10 17.98 20.61 18.03
C SER A 10 18.28 19.16 17.63
N SER A 11 17.29 18.29 17.72
CA SER A 11 17.32 16.98 17.09
C SER A 11 17.32 17.19 15.58
N PHE A 12 18.50 17.16 14.98
CA PHE A 12 18.61 16.94 13.55
C PHE A 12 18.03 15.55 13.28
N LEU A 13 16.81 15.50 12.75
CA LEU A 13 16.31 14.31 12.06
C LEU A 13 17.30 14.06 10.92
N VAL A 14 18.16 13.06 11.10
CA VAL A 14 18.92 12.51 9.99
C VAL A 14 17.88 11.88 9.09
N ILE A 15 17.50 12.59 8.01
CA ILE A 15 16.91 11.95 6.85
C ILE A 15 17.99 10.99 6.38
N GLN A 16 17.94 9.73 6.83
CA GLN A 16 18.70 8.68 6.17
C GLN A 16 18.18 8.68 4.74
N SER A 17 19.00 9.19 3.82
CA SER A 17 18.77 8.95 2.41
C SER A 17 18.63 7.44 2.29
N VAL A 18 17.48 6.98 1.81
CA VAL A 18 17.24 5.57 1.52
C VAL A 18 18.18 5.21 0.37
N ASN A 19 19.43 4.93 0.72
CA ASN A 19 20.48 4.70 -0.25
C ASN A 19 20.11 3.43 -1.00
N GLY A 20 20.01 3.54 -2.33
CA GLY A 20 19.87 2.37 -3.18
C GLY A 20 21.01 1.39 -2.92
N PHE A 21 20.73 0.10 -3.08
CA PHE A 21 21.76 -0.93 -3.01
C PHE A 21 22.23 -1.24 -4.44
N ASP A 22 23.41 -0.74 -4.80
CA ASP A 22 24.03 -0.98 -6.10
C ASP A 22 25.06 -2.10 -6.03
N TYR A 23 25.27 -2.78 -7.16
CA TYR A 23 26.31 -3.79 -7.34
C TYR A 23 26.90 -3.70 -8.75
N HIS A 24 28.12 -4.23 -8.92
CA HIS A 24 28.82 -4.30 -10.20
C HIS A 24 28.74 -5.71 -10.81
N ASP A 25 28.73 -5.81 -12.14
CA ASP A 25 28.72 -7.10 -12.86
C ASP A 25 29.86 -8.04 -12.40
N SER A 26 31.03 -7.48 -12.03
CA SER A 26 32.18 -8.24 -11.52
C SER A 26 31.90 -8.96 -10.19
N GLU A 27 30.94 -8.47 -9.39
CA GLU A 27 30.51 -9.13 -8.15
C GLU A 27 29.65 -10.40 -8.42
N LEU A 28 29.27 -10.66 -9.68
CA LEU A 28 28.52 -11.84 -10.09
C LEU A 28 29.38 -12.93 -10.75
N GLU A 29 30.68 -12.66 -10.98
CA GLU A 29 31.56 -13.51 -11.80
C GLU A 29 32.12 -14.71 -11.04
N SER A 30 32.24 -14.64 -9.71
CA SER A 30 32.74 -15.74 -8.87
C SER A 30 31.90 -15.93 -7.61
N GLU A 31 31.88 -17.16 -7.08
CA GLU A 31 31.20 -17.49 -5.81
C GLU A 31 31.68 -16.62 -4.64
N GLU A 32 32.98 -16.34 -4.56
CA GLU A 32 33.55 -15.51 -3.51
C GLU A 32 33.03 -14.07 -3.60
N SER A 33 33.07 -13.48 -4.79
CA SER A 33 32.58 -12.11 -5.01
C SER A 33 31.07 -11.99 -4.75
N LEU A 34 30.30 -13.01 -5.15
CA LEU A 34 28.85 -13.05 -4.93
C LEU A 34 28.50 -13.25 -3.44
N SER A 35 29.29 -14.06 -2.72
CA SER A 35 29.17 -14.20 -1.27
C SER A 35 29.46 -12.89 -0.55
N ASN A 36 30.47 -12.13 -0.98
CA ASN A 36 30.78 -10.81 -0.43
C ASN A 36 29.66 -9.80 -0.73
N LEU A 37 29.08 -9.85 -1.93
CA LEU A 37 27.91 -9.05 -2.30
C LEU A 37 26.71 -9.36 -1.39
N TYR A 38 26.46 -10.64 -1.10
CA TYR A 38 25.39 -11.05 -0.19
C TYR A 38 25.61 -10.52 1.23
N ASP A 39 26.81 -10.60 1.78
CA ASP A 39 27.09 -10.08 3.13
C ASP A 39 26.97 -8.54 3.18
N ARG A 40 27.38 -7.83 2.11
CA ARG A 40 27.16 -6.39 1.95
C ARG A 40 25.67 -6.04 1.89
N TRP A 41 24.89 -6.80 1.12
CA TRP A 41 23.43 -6.64 1.02
C TRP A 41 22.74 -6.84 2.37
N ARG A 42 23.08 -7.90 3.10
CA ARG A 42 22.52 -8.17 4.43
C ARG A 42 22.80 -7.05 5.42
N SER A 43 24.02 -6.51 5.39
CA SER A 43 24.40 -5.41 6.26
C SER A 43 23.67 -4.12 5.91
N HIS A 44 23.47 -3.84 4.62
CA HIS A 44 22.75 -2.64 4.15
C HIS A 44 21.28 -2.67 4.57
N HIS A 45 20.59 -3.79 4.32
CA HIS A 45 19.15 -3.93 4.59
C HIS A 45 18.84 -4.42 6.02
N SER A 46 19.87 -4.52 6.88
CA SER A 46 19.76 -5.01 8.25
C SER A 46 18.96 -6.31 8.36
N VAL A 47 19.23 -7.30 7.49
CA VAL A 47 18.47 -8.56 7.44
C VAL A 47 19.08 -9.58 8.41
N PRO A 48 18.48 -9.81 9.60
CA PRO A 48 19.00 -10.78 10.55
C PRO A 48 18.75 -12.19 10.01
N ARG A 49 19.80 -13.01 10.00
CA ARG A 49 19.73 -14.44 9.66
C ARG A 49 20.62 -15.22 10.59
N SER A 50 20.13 -16.38 11.01
CA SER A 50 20.96 -17.32 11.76
C SER A 50 22.09 -17.84 10.87
N LEU A 51 23.24 -18.18 11.46
CA LEU A 51 24.36 -18.77 10.72
C LEU A 51 23.97 -20.09 10.04
N HIS A 52 23.03 -20.84 10.64
CA HIS A 52 22.55 -22.11 10.11
C HIS A 52 21.75 -21.96 8.81
N GLU A 53 21.12 -20.80 8.58
CA GLU A 53 20.37 -20.53 7.35
C GLU A 53 21.24 -19.88 6.24
N ARG A 54 22.50 -19.52 6.54
CA ARG A 54 23.31 -18.68 5.64
C ARG A 54 23.41 -19.27 4.24
N GLU A 55 23.73 -20.56 4.12
CA GLU A 55 23.89 -21.23 2.83
C GLU A 55 22.58 -21.28 2.04
N LYS A 56 21.46 -21.66 2.68
CA LYS A 56 20.14 -21.67 2.05
C LYS A 56 19.77 -20.28 1.54
N ARG A 57 19.91 -19.25 2.39
CA ARG A 57 19.56 -17.86 2.06
C ARG A 57 20.49 -17.28 0.99
N PHE A 58 21.77 -17.62 1.02
CA PHE A 58 22.72 -17.26 -0.02
C PHE A 58 22.34 -17.85 -1.39
N ASN A 59 21.90 -19.11 -1.45
CA ASN A 59 21.44 -19.72 -2.69
C ASN A 59 20.19 -19.03 -3.27
N VAL A 60 19.26 -18.62 -2.40
CA VAL A 60 18.09 -17.82 -2.79
C VAL A 60 18.51 -16.44 -3.29
N PHE A 61 19.40 -15.76 -2.55
CA PHE A 61 19.97 -14.48 -2.96
C PHE A 61 20.64 -14.55 -4.33
N ARG A 62 21.47 -15.57 -4.56
CA ARG A 62 22.10 -15.85 -5.85
C ARG A 62 21.08 -15.98 -6.97
N HIS A 63 20.01 -16.75 -6.75
CA HIS A 63 18.95 -16.91 -7.74
C HIS A 63 18.29 -15.56 -8.08
N ASN A 64 17.95 -14.78 -7.05
CA ASN A 64 17.25 -13.51 -7.19
C ASN A 64 18.13 -12.42 -7.83
N VAL A 65 19.42 -12.32 -7.47
CA VAL A 65 20.31 -11.34 -8.13
C VAL A 65 20.51 -11.66 -9.60
N MET A 66 20.59 -12.93 -9.98
CA MET A 66 20.64 -13.31 -11.40
C MET A 66 19.33 -12.98 -12.13
N HIS A 67 18.17 -13.13 -11.47
CA HIS A 67 16.89 -12.70 -12.02
C HIS A 67 16.83 -11.18 -12.24
N VAL A 68 17.23 -10.38 -11.24
CA VAL A 68 17.32 -8.92 -11.33
C VAL A 68 18.27 -8.50 -12.46
N HIS A 69 19.47 -9.09 -12.49
CA HIS A 69 20.50 -8.81 -13.49
C HIS A 69 20.02 -9.06 -14.92
N ASN A 70 19.53 -10.27 -15.17
CA ASN A 70 19.08 -10.69 -16.49
C ASN A 70 17.84 -9.92 -16.96
N THR A 71 16.98 -9.50 -16.04
CA THR A 71 15.80 -8.69 -16.38
C THR A 71 16.18 -7.26 -16.71
N ASN A 72 17.15 -6.67 -16.00
CA ASN A 72 17.66 -5.32 -16.29
C ASN A 72 18.48 -5.24 -17.58
N LYS A 73 19.02 -6.37 -18.07
CA LYS A 73 19.65 -6.46 -19.41
C LYS A 73 18.64 -6.44 -20.57
N LYS A 74 17.34 -6.65 -20.30
CA LYS A 74 16.29 -6.56 -21.31
C LYS A 74 15.85 -5.11 -21.48
N ASN A 75 15.34 -4.78 -22.67
CA ASN A 75 14.78 -3.46 -22.96
C ASN A 75 13.34 -3.32 -22.41
N ASN A 76 13.20 -3.39 -21.08
CA ASN A 76 11.92 -3.21 -20.39
C ASN A 76 11.70 -1.72 -20.04
N PRO A 77 10.44 -1.26 -19.96
CA PRO A 77 10.10 0.08 -19.49
C PRO A 77 10.18 0.25 -17.97
N PHE A 78 10.59 -0.80 -17.25
CA PHE A 78 10.84 -0.81 -15.81
C PHE A 78 12.18 -1.49 -15.51
N THR A 79 12.71 -1.21 -14.32
CA THR A 79 13.92 -1.87 -13.79
C THR A 79 13.64 -2.51 -12.44
N LEU A 80 14.42 -3.53 -12.10
CA LEU A 80 14.43 -4.21 -10.82
C LEU A 80 15.62 -3.77 -9.97
N LYS A 81 15.55 -3.95 -8.65
CA LYS A 81 16.64 -3.70 -7.70
C LYS A 81 16.73 -4.78 -6.62
N LEU A 82 17.91 -4.95 -6.03
CA LEU A 82 18.11 -5.76 -4.83
C LEU A 82 17.59 -5.01 -3.59
N ASN A 83 16.28 -5.11 -3.35
CA ASN A 83 15.66 -4.60 -2.12
C ASN A 83 15.81 -5.58 -0.95
N LYS A 84 15.20 -5.28 0.19
CA LYS A 84 15.23 -6.10 1.42
C LYS A 84 14.66 -7.53 1.28
N PHE A 85 14.05 -7.88 0.14
CA PHE A 85 13.47 -9.20 -0.11
C PHE A 85 14.39 -10.15 -0.88
N ALA A 86 15.64 -9.77 -1.18
CA ALA A 86 16.51 -10.52 -2.09
C ALA A 86 16.87 -11.93 -1.61
N ASP A 87 16.76 -12.27 -0.32
CA ASP A 87 17.01 -13.63 0.19
C ASP A 87 15.73 -14.45 0.48
N LEU A 88 14.59 -13.97 -0.01
CA LEU A 88 13.31 -14.66 0.04
C LEU A 88 12.99 -15.31 -1.31
N THR A 89 12.57 -16.56 -1.27
CA THR A 89 11.93 -17.19 -2.43
C THR A 89 10.60 -16.50 -2.73
N ILE A 90 10.09 -16.65 -3.95
CA ILE A 90 8.80 -16.05 -4.31
C ILE A 90 7.64 -16.58 -3.45
N GLU A 91 7.69 -17.85 -3.04
CA GLU A 91 6.64 -18.44 -2.18
C GLU A 91 6.73 -17.94 -0.73
N GLU A 92 7.95 -17.80 -0.18
CA GLU A 92 8.14 -17.15 1.12
C GLU A 92 7.69 -15.69 1.09
N PHE A 93 7.97 -14.98 -0.02
CA PHE A 93 7.55 -13.60 -0.21
C PHE A 93 6.03 -13.48 -0.26
N LYS A 94 5.36 -14.26 -1.11
CA LYS A 94 3.89 -14.27 -1.20
C LYS A 94 3.24 -14.56 0.15
N SER A 95 3.69 -15.64 0.81
CA SER A 95 3.13 -16.06 2.09
C SER A 95 3.29 -15.01 3.20
N ALA A 96 4.32 -14.17 3.14
CA ALA A 96 4.58 -13.18 4.17
C ALA A 96 4.06 -11.77 3.85
N TYR A 97 4.01 -11.37 2.57
CA TYR A 97 3.79 -9.97 2.18
C TYR A 97 2.57 -9.74 1.28
N THR A 98 2.01 -10.80 0.68
CA THR A 98 0.81 -10.73 -0.17
C THR A 98 -0.34 -11.57 0.42
N GLY A 99 -0.34 -11.77 1.75
CA GLY A 99 -1.16 -12.78 2.43
C GLY A 99 -2.60 -12.38 2.75
N SER A 100 -3.16 -11.35 2.11
CA SER A 100 -4.50 -10.84 2.49
C SER A 100 -5.66 -11.60 1.87
N ASN A 101 -5.38 -12.64 1.08
CA ASN A 101 -6.37 -13.61 0.62
C ASN A 101 -7.63 -12.99 -0.01
N ILE A 102 -7.50 -11.84 -0.70
CA ILE A 102 -8.62 -11.02 -1.17
C ILE A 102 -9.60 -11.85 -2.01
N LYS A 103 -9.10 -12.59 -3.01
CA LYS A 103 -9.95 -13.45 -3.84
C LYS A 103 -10.72 -14.49 -3.01
N HIS A 104 -10.07 -15.10 -2.02
CA HIS A 104 -10.70 -16.10 -1.14
C HIS A 104 -11.82 -15.49 -0.30
N HIS A 105 -11.58 -14.31 0.30
CA HIS A 105 -12.60 -13.59 1.05
C HIS A 105 -13.78 -13.16 0.16
N ARG A 106 -13.50 -12.64 -1.06
CA ARG A 106 -14.55 -12.27 -2.02
C ARG A 106 -15.41 -13.47 -2.43
N MET A 107 -14.82 -14.65 -2.62
CA MET A 107 -15.57 -15.86 -2.94
C MET A 107 -16.58 -16.26 -1.85
N PHE A 108 -16.28 -16.02 -0.57
CA PHE A 108 -17.21 -16.29 0.53
C PHE A 108 -18.30 -15.23 0.68
N GLN A 109 -17.99 -13.98 0.35
CA GLN A 109 -18.93 -12.86 0.44
C GLN A 109 -19.92 -12.83 -0.73
N GLY A 110 -19.52 -13.36 -1.88
CA GLY A 110 -20.30 -13.31 -3.11
C GLY A 110 -19.98 -12.08 -3.97
N PRO A 111 -20.63 -11.95 -5.13
CA PRO A 111 -20.39 -10.86 -6.07
C PRO A 111 -20.80 -9.52 -5.46
N LYS A 112 -20.17 -8.44 -5.93
CA LYS A 112 -20.56 -7.08 -5.56
C LYS A 112 -21.99 -6.77 -6.01
N ASP A 113 -22.67 -5.93 -5.25
CA ASP A 113 -24.01 -5.48 -5.59
C ASP A 113 -23.97 -4.41 -6.69
N GLY A 114 -23.90 -4.85 -7.94
CA GLY A 114 -23.91 -3.99 -9.12
C GLY A 114 -25.22 -3.22 -9.36
N SER A 115 -26.22 -3.35 -8.49
CA SER A 115 -27.43 -2.52 -8.54
C SER A 115 -27.24 -1.14 -7.90
N LYS A 116 -26.18 -0.96 -7.12
CA LYS A 116 -25.78 0.33 -6.57
C LYS A 116 -25.20 1.19 -7.68
N GLY A 117 -25.64 2.45 -7.76
CA GLY A 117 -25.11 3.40 -8.73
C GLY A 117 -23.63 3.71 -8.49
N PHE A 118 -22.95 4.18 -9.54
CA PHE A 118 -21.57 4.65 -9.48
C PHE A 118 -21.56 6.18 -9.57
N MET A 119 -21.24 6.87 -8.48
CA MET A 119 -21.33 8.34 -8.38
C MET A 119 -20.58 9.07 -9.48
N TYR A 120 -19.46 8.50 -9.94
CA TYR A 120 -18.61 9.13 -10.95
C TYR A 120 -18.95 8.72 -12.39
N GLU A 121 -20.03 7.97 -12.64
CA GLU A 121 -20.43 7.46 -13.97
C GLU A 121 -20.45 8.56 -15.04
N ASN A 122 -21.01 9.73 -14.70
CA ASN A 122 -21.18 10.87 -15.60
C ASN A 122 -19.96 11.82 -15.66
N SER A 123 -18.81 11.43 -15.10
CA SER A 123 -17.59 12.24 -15.19
C SER A 123 -17.00 12.16 -16.61
N THR A 124 -17.11 13.24 -17.39
CA THR A 124 -16.70 13.29 -18.81
C THR A 124 -15.41 14.06 -19.08
N GLU A 125 -15.07 15.06 -18.27
CA GLU A 125 -13.87 15.90 -18.44
C GLU A 125 -12.83 15.59 -17.36
N LEU A 126 -12.11 14.47 -17.55
CA LEU A 126 -11.06 14.06 -16.62
C LEU A 126 -9.71 14.74 -16.95
N PRO A 127 -8.91 15.11 -15.93
CA PRO A 127 -7.54 15.55 -16.14
C PRO A 127 -6.71 14.49 -16.90
N THR A 128 -5.71 14.92 -17.66
CA THR A 128 -4.81 13.98 -18.36
C THR A 128 -3.91 13.20 -17.38
N SER A 129 -3.67 13.75 -16.20
CA SER A 129 -2.90 13.15 -15.12
C SER A 129 -3.40 13.66 -13.77
N VAL A 130 -3.38 12.78 -12.78
CA VAL A 130 -3.69 13.10 -11.39
C VAL A 130 -2.61 12.50 -10.52
N ASP A 131 -2.16 13.25 -9.52
CA ASP A 131 -1.29 12.77 -8.45
C ASP A 131 -1.77 13.37 -7.12
N TRP A 132 -2.47 12.56 -6.31
CA TRP A 132 -3.03 13.01 -5.03
C TRP A 132 -1.95 13.38 -4.01
N ARG A 133 -0.70 12.92 -4.20
CA ARG A 133 0.44 13.32 -3.36
C ARG A 133 0.73 14.81 -3.51
N GLU A 134 0.69 15.31 -4.74
CA GLU A 134 0.89 16.74 -5.05
C GLU A 134 -0.27 17.62 -4.53
N LYS A 135 -1.41 17.01 -4.21
CA LYS A 135 -2.57 17.67 -3.60
C LYS A 135 -2.60 17.53 -2.07
N GLY A 136 -1.57 16.92 -1.47
CA GLY A 136 -1.48 16.69 -0.04
C GLY A 136 -2.48 15.67 0.50
N ALA A 137 -3.09 14.83 -0.36
CA ALA A 137 -4.14 13.86 0.00
C ALA A 137 -3.60 12.43 0.14
N VAL A 138 -2.31 12.29 0.46
CA VAL A 138 -1.66 10.98 0.66
C VAL A 138 -0.63 11.13 1.77
N THR A 139 -0.72 10.28 2.80
CA THR A 139 0.26 10.20 3.89
C THR A 139 1.55 9.47 3.47
N GLU A 140 2.58 9.52 4.33
CA GLU A 140 3.85 8.83 4.11
C GLU A 140 3.68 7.32 3.92
N VAL A 141 4.53 6.67 3.12
CA VAL A 141 4.43 5.21 2.90
C VAL A 141 4.68 4.43 4.19
N LYS A 142 3.71 3.60 4.57
CA LYS A 142 3.78 2.70 5.73
C LYS A 142 4.28 1.29 5.37
N ASN A 143 4.46 0.44 6.38
CA ASN A 143 4.97 -0.93 6.22
C ASN A 143 4.14 -1.92 7.05
N GLN A 144 3.38 -2.79 6.38
CA GLN A 144 2.52 -3.79 7.02
C GLN A 144 3.29 -4.93 7.71
N GLY A 145 4.60 -5.01 7.51
CA GLY A 145 5.40 -6.13 7.99
C GLY A 145 4.97 -7.43 7.33
N LYS A 146 4.77 -8.48 8.12
CA LYS A 146 4.39 -9.83 7.63
C LYS A 146 2.92 -10.18 7.87
N CYS A 147 2.13 -9.21 8.30
CA CYS A 147 0.70 -9.38 8.53
C CYS A 147 -0.04 -9.27 7.18
N GLY A 148 -1.01 -10.14 6.93
CA GLY A 148 -1.93 -10.04 5.79
C GLY A 148 -2.99 -8.95 5.99
N SER A 149 -2.54 -7.74 6.33
CA SER A 149 -3.36 -6.56 6.66
C SER A 149 -3.44 -5.54 5.52
N CYS A 150 -2.93 -5.84 4.32
CA CYS A 150 -2.91 -4.83 3.25
C CYS A 150 -4.32 -4.37 2.83
N TRP A 151 -5.37 -5.13 3.15
CA TRP A 151 -6.76 -4.69 3.04
C TRP A 151 -7.04 -3.47 3.95
N ALA A 152 -6.55 -3.47 5.19
CA ALA A 152 -6.65 -2.34 6.11
C ALA A 152 -5.83 -1.14 5.61
N PHE A 153 -4.57 -1.35 5.19
CA PHE A 153 -3.72 -0.29 4.61
C PHE A 153 -4.33 0.35 3.36
N SER A 154 -4.89 -0.45 2.47
CA SER A 154 -5.57 0.03 1.27
C SER A 154 -6.79 0.87 1.63
N THR A 155 -7.60 0.40 2.59
CA THR A 155 -8.80 1.09 3.11
C THR A 155 -8.41 2.44 3.71
N VAL A 156 -7.49 2.43 4.68
CA VAL A 156 -7.03 3.63 5.38
C VAL A 156 -6.50 4.67 4.40
N ALA A 157 -5.65 4.28 3.44
CA ALA A 157 -5.12 5.22 2.44
C ALA A 157 -6.22 5.94 1.63
N ALA A 158 -7.35 5.28 1.36
CA ALA A 158 -8.48 5.90 0.68
C ALA A 158 -9.29 6.82 1.62
N VAL A 159 -9.47 6.44 2.89
CA VAL A 159 -10.16 7.27 3.91
C VAL A 159 -9.36 8.54 4.21
N GLU A 160 -8.04 8.43 4.42
CA GLU A 160 -7.14 9.57 4.61
C GLU A 160 -7.25 10.56 3.44
N GLY A 161 -7.26 10.03 2.22
CA GLY A 161 -7.36 10.82 1.00
C GLY A 161 -8.66 11.58 0.88
N ILE A 162 -9.81 10.91 1.04
CA ILE A 162 -11.11 11.59 0.95
C ILE A 162 -11.30 12.57 2.11
N ASN A 163 -10.77 12.27 3.30
CA ASN A 163 -10.81 13.19 4.44
C ASN A 163 -10.07 14.48 4.12
N GLN A 164 -8.86 14.39 3.55
CA GLN A 164 -8.13 15.58 3.12
C GLN A 164 -8.92 16.36 2.06
N ILE A 165 -9.45 15.68 1.05
CA ILE A 165 -10.18 16.33 -0.06
C ILE A 165 -11.39 17.11 0.46
N LYS A 166 -12.08 16.61 1.49
CA LYS A 166 -13.31 17.22 2.02
C LYS A 166 -13.08 18.23 3.12
N THR A 167 -12.06 18.03 3.95
CA THR A 167 -11.85 18.83 5.17
C THR A 167 -10.63 19.74 5.11
N ASN A 168 -9.75 19.55 4.13
CA ASN A 168 -8.41 20.14 4.06
C ASN A 168 -7.50 19.78 5.26
N LYS A 169 -7.80 18.68 5.97
CA LYS A 169 -6.92 18.07 6.96
C LYS A 169 -6.48 16.67 6.51
N LEU A 170 -5.17 16.49 6.32
CA LEU A 170 -4.59 15.16 6.17
C LEU A 170 -4.29 14.60 7.56
N VAL A 171 -4.90 13.46 7.89
CA VAL A 171 -4.78 12.77 9.18
C VAL A 171 -4.25 11.37 8.90
N SER A 172 -3.28 10.89 9.69
CA SER A 172 -2.79 9.51 9.60
C SER A 172 -3.68 8.61 10.45
N LEU A 173 -4.36 7.65 9.84
CA LEU A 173 -5.37 6.81 10.51
C LEU A 173 -4.82 5.42 10.84
N SER A 174 -5.43 4.75 11.82
CA SER A 174 -4.95 3.47 12.35
C SER A 174 -5.37 2.29 11.47
N GLU A 175 -4.41 1.59 10.86
CA GLU A 175 -4.71 0.27 10.30
C GLU A 175 -4.95 -0.79 11.37
N GLN A 176 -4.38 -0.60 12.57
CA GLN A 176 -4.48 -1.58 13.66
C GLN A 176 -5.88 -1.66 14.24
N GLU A 177 -6.60 -0.54 14.33
CA GLU A 177 -8.01 -0.54 14.74
C GLU A 177 -8.84 -1.45 13.82
N LEU A 178 -8.64 -1.37 12.50
CA LEU A 178 -9.32 -2.27 11.56
C LEU A 178 -8.91 -3.73 11.78
N VAL A 179 -7.61 -4.00 11.95
CA VAL A 179 -7.10 -5.37 12.20
C VAL A 179 -7.72 -5.97 13.46
N ASP A 180 -7.87 -5.19 14.52
CA ASP A 180 -8.32 -5.66 15.83
C ASP A 180 -9.85 -5.67 16.00
N CYS A 181 -10.57 -4.75 15.35
CA CYS A 181 -11.99 -4.51 15.56
C CYS A 181 -12.90 -5.01 14.43
N ASP A 182 -12.47 -4.97 13.16
CA ASP A 182 -13.25 -5.48 12.04
C ASP A 182 -13.09 -6.99 11.87
N THR A 183 -13.64 -7.75 12.83
CA THR A 183 -13.42 -9.21 12.94
C THR A 183 -14.65 -10.04 12.55
N LYS A 184 -15.76 -9.41 12.16
CA LYS A 184 -17.00 -10.13 11.80
C LYS A 184 -16.88 -10.84 10.45
N GLN A 185 -16.17 -10.23 9.51
CA GLN A 185 -16.05 -10.70 8.13
C GLN A 185 -14.61 -10.64 7.64
N ASN A 186 -13.88 -9.59 8.01
CA ASN A 186 -12.43 -9.55 7.88
C ASN A 186 -11.76 -10.36 9.01
N GLN A 187 -10.52 -10.79 8.78
CA GLN A 187 -9.82 -11.77 9.62
C GLN A 187 -8.41 -11.29 10.02
N GLY A 188 -8.27 -9.98 10.29
CA GLY A 188 -7.02 -9.39 10.74
C GLY A 188 -5.85 -9.71 9.80
N CYS A 189 -4.78 -10.30 10.33
CA CYS A 189 -3.60 -10.72 9.57
C CYS A 189 -3.83 -11.91 8.62
N ASN A 190 -4.99 -12.56 8.65
CA ASN A 190 -5.34 -13.63 7.69
C ASN A 190 -6.08 -13.09 6.45
N GLY A 191 -6.25 -11.77 6.36
CA GLY A 191 -6.81 -11.10 5.20
C GLY A 191 -8.19 -10.52 5.41
N GLY A 192 -8.67 -9.89 4.35
CA GLY A 192 -9.93 -9.17 4.35
C GLY A 192 -10.18 -8.42 3.05
N LEU A 193 -11.28 -7.67 3.02
CA LEU A 193 -11.75 -6.86 1.90
C LEU A 193 -11.96 -5.41 2.33
N MET A 194 -11.65 -4.49 1.42
CA MET A 194 -11.65 -3.05 1.68
C MET A 194 -13.07 -2.46 1.78
N ASP A 195 -14.02 -2.95 0.98
CA ASP A 195 -15.43 -2.56 1.02
C ASP A 195 -16.09 -2.87 2.38
N ILE A 196 -15.79 -4.05 2.94
CA ILE A 196 -16.22 -4.45 4.27
C ILE A 196 -15.64 -3.53 5.34
N ALA A 197 -14.36 -3.17 5.20
CA ALA A 197 -13.70 -2.28 6.13
C ALA A 197 -14.29 -0.86 6.08
N PHE A 198 -14.67 -0.34 4.91
CA PHE A 198 -15.41 0.93 4.84
C PHE A 198 -16.78 0.84 5.53
N GLU A 199 -17.52 -0.26 5.33
CA GLU A 199 -18.79 -0.48 6.02
C GLU A 199 -18.59 -0.55 7.54
N PHE A 200 -17.49 -1.15 8.01
CA PHE A 200 -17.10 -1.14 9.42
C PHE A 200 -16.89 0.28 9.92
N ILE A 201 -16.04 1.09 9.27
CA ILE A 201 -15.73 2.48 9.68
C ILE A 201 -17.01 3.30 9.81
N LYS A 202 -17.92 3.19 8.82
CA LYS A 202 -19.23 3.87 8.88
C LYS A 202 -20.04 3.44 10.12
N LYS A 203 -20.14 2.13 10.37
CA LYS A 203 -20.95 1.59 11.48
C LYS A 203 -20.32 1.82 12.85
N ASN A 204 -19.00 1.89 12.91
CA ASN A 204 -18.23 2.11 14.12
C ASN A 204 -18.31 3.56 14.61
N GLY A 205 -18.82 4.47 13.77
CA GLY A 205 -18.82 5.90 14.08
C GLY A 205 -17.50 6.58 13.71
N GLY A 206 -16.66 5.91 12.92
CA GLY A 206 -15.38 6.42 12.42
C GLY A 206 -14.21 5.47 12.67
N ILE A 207 -13.02 6.03 12.52
CA ILE A 207 -11.73 5.40 12.75
C ILE A 207 -10.78 6.43 13.41
N THR A 208 -9.99 5.98 14.38
CA THR A 208 -9.03 6.78 15.15
C THR A 208 -7.71 6.97 14.40
N THR A 209 -6.84 7.78 14.97
CA THR A 209 -5.51 8.09 14.41
C THR A 209 -4.49 6.98 14.66
N GLU A 210 -3.48 6.90 13.80
CA GLU A 210 -2.29 6.04 13.99
C GLU A 210 -1.60 6.33 15.34
N ASP A 211 -1.57 7.60 15.77
CA ASP A 211 -0.91 7.98 17.03
C ASP A 211 -1.67 7.44 18.27
N ASN A 212 -3.00 7.39 18.20
CA ASN A 212 -3.83 6.85 19.27
C ASN A 212 -3.86 5.32 19.29
N TYR A 213 -3.84 4.69 18.11
CA TYR A 213 -3.86 3.23 17.96
C TYR A 213 -2.74 2.77 16.99
N PRO A 214 -1.48 2.70 17.47
CA PRO A 214 -0.32 2.40 16.61
C PRO A 214 -0.32 1.00 16.01
N TYR A 215 0.29 0.86 14.83
CA TYR A 215 0.42 -0.42 14.15
C TYR A 215 1.40 -1.38 14.83
N GLU A 216 0.91 -2.56 15.20
CA GLU A 216 1.69 -3.63 15.84
C GLU A 216 2.05 -4.77 14.88
N GLY A 217 1.35 -4.90 13.75
CA GLY A 217 1.66 -5.91 12.75
C GLY A 217 1.30 -7.35 13.14
N ILE A 218 0.38 -7.48 14.09
CA ILE A 218 -0.17 -8.74 14.61
C ILE A 218 -1.64 -8.55 14.98
N ASP A 219 -2.39 -9.64 15.11
CA ASP A 219 -3.76 -9.59 15.61
C ASP A 219 -3.78 -9.24 17.10
N GLY A 220 -4.55 -8.22 17.46
CA GLY A 220 -4.81 -7.80 18.83
C GLY A 220 -6.26 -8.05 19.24
N LYS A 221 -6.66 -7.40 20.33
CA LYS A 221 -8.07 -7.32 20.75
C LYS A 221 -8.53 -5.90 20.55
N CYS A 222 -9.71 -5.72 19.97
CA CYS A 222 -10.32 -4.40 19.84
C CYS A 222 -10.35 -3.66 21.18
N ASP A 223 -9.72 -2.48 21.21
CA ASP A 223 -9.55 -1.66 22.40
C ASP A 223 -10.20 -0.28 22.20
N ALA A 224 -11.49 -0.19 22.53
CA ALA A 224 -12.27 1.05 22.45
C ALA A 224 -11.71 2.18 23.33
N SER A 225 -10.81 1.90 24.27
CA SER A 225 -10.18 2.96 25.08
C SER A 225 -9.16 3.78 24.29
N LYS A 226 -8.72 3.30 23.13
CA LYS A 226 -7.85 4.01 22.18
C LYS A 226 -8.62 4.90 21.19
N ASP A 227 -9.95 4.87 21.23
CA ASP A 227 -10.82 5.72 20.41
C ASP A 227 -11.12 7.05 21.13
N ASN A 228 -10.13 7.60 21.84
CA ASN A 228 -10.24 8.79 22.67
C ASN A 228 -9.43 9.96 22.08
N GLY A 229 -9.87 10.47 20.92
CA GLY A 229 -9.27 11.65 20.29
C GLY A 229 -9.89 11.93 18.92
N GLU A 230 -9.09 12.47 18.00
CA GLU A 230 -9.53 12.77 16.63
C GLU A 230 -10.03 11.49 15.92
N ILE A 231 -11.28 11.53 15.47
CA ILE A 231 -11.95 10.45 14.74
C ILE A 231 -12.31 10.94 13.33
N VAL A 232 -12.03 10.14 12.31
CA VAL A 232 -12.46 10.40 10.93
C VAL A 232 -13.66 9.52 10.58
N THR A 233 -14.71 10.17 10.05
CA THR A 233 -15.95 9.50 9.63
C THR A 233 -16.15 9.54 8.13
N ILE A 234 -16.86 8.52 7.64
CA ILE A 234 -17.34 8.39 6.26
C ILE A 234 -18.84 8.06 6.27
N ASP A 235 -19.55 8.46 5.23
CA ASP A 235 -21.00 8.30 5.09
C ASP A 235 -21.37 6.97 4.40
N GLY A 236 -20.40 6.31 3.79
CA GLY A 236 -20.55 5.06 3.05
C GLY A 236 -19.35 4.75 2.19
N TYR A 237 -19.58 3.85 1.25
CA TYR A 237 -18.62 3.50 0.20
C TYR A 237 -19.40 3.14 -1.06
N GLU A 238 -18.69 3.15 -2.18
CA GLU A 238 -19.17 2.60 -3.43
C GLU A 238 -18.11 1.69 -4.04
N ASP A 239 -18.57 0.66 -4.74
CA ASP A 239 -17.72 -0.17 -5.57
C ASP A 239 -17.59 0.45 -6.96
N VAL A 240 -16.39 0.38 -7.53
CA VAL A 240 -16.17 0.72 -8.93
C VAL A 240 -16.67 -0.47 -9.78
N PRO A 241 -17.36 -0.22 -10.92
CA PRO A 241 -17.69 -1.26 -11.88
C PRO A 241 -16.49 -2.18 -12.19
N GLU A 242 -16.69 -3.48 -11.99
CA GLU A 242 -15.62 -4.48 -12.16
C GLU A 242 -15.17 -4.58 -13.62
N ASN A 243 -13.87 -4.78 -13.82
CA ASN A 243 -13.23 -4.98 -15.12
C ASN A 243 -13.43 -3.79 -16.09
N ASP A 244 -13.44 -2.58 -15.53
CA ASP A 244 -13.59 -1.33 -16.26
C ASP A 244 -12.56 -0.29 -15.81
N GLU A 245 -11.43 -0.22 -16.54
CA GLU A 245 -10.39 0.78 -16.27
C GLU A 245 -10.86 2.23 -16.49
N ASP A 246 -11.90 2.48 -17.29
CA ASP A 246 -12.45 3.83 -17.50
C ASP A 246 -13.26 4.26 -16.28
N SER A 247 -14.05 3.36 -15.69
CA SER A 247 -14.71 3.60 -14.42
C SER A 247 -13.71 3.80 -13.28
N LEU A 248 -12.65 2.99 -13.22
CA LEU A 248 -11.56 3.20 -12.26
C LEU A 248 -10.88 4.56 -12.47
N LEU A 249 -10.69 4.99 -13.72
CA LEU A 249 -10.08 6.28 -14.05
C LEU A 249 -10.92 7.44 -13.55
N LYS A 250 -12.24 7.37 -13.73
CA LYS A 250 -13.20 8.36 -13.22
C LYS A 250 -13.14 8.47 -11.70
N ALA A 251 -13.08 7.34 -11.00
CA ALA A 251 -12.96 7.33 -9.53
C ALA A 251 -11.63 7.92 -9.06
N VAL A 252 -10.50 7.46 -9.61
CA VAL A 252 -9.16 7.94 -9.24
C VAL A 252 -8.96 9.42 -9.56
N ALA A 253 -9.66 9.95 -10.58
CA ALA A 253 -9.64 11.37 -10.90
C ALA A 253 -10.26 12.25 -9.82
N ASN A 254 -11.14 11.68 -8.98
CA ASN A 254 -11.88 12.41 -7.95
C ASN A 254 -11.36 12.15 -6.52
N GLN A 255 -10.73 11.00 -6.26
CA GLN A 255 -10.12 10.67 -4.96
C GLN A 255 -9.19 9.45 -5.07
N PRO A 256 -8.34 9.17 -4.06
CA PRO A 256 -7.69 7.87 -3.93
C PRO A 256 -8.70 6.72 -3.82
N VAL A 257 -8.39 5.59 -4.46
CA VAL A 257 -9.26 4.40 -4.55
C VAL A 257 -8.52 3.19 -4.01
N SER A 258 -9.19 2.40 -3.16
CA SER A 258 -8.68 1.10 -2.73
C SER A 258 -8.86 0.08 -3.84
N VAL A 259 -7.79 -0.63 -4.20
CA VAL A 259 -7.80 -1.64 -5.27
C VAL A 259 -7.07 -2.89 -4.83
N ALA A 260 -7.43 -4.05 -5.37
CA ALA A 260 -6.63 -5.26 -5.24
C ALA A 260 -5.82 -5.57 -6.50
N ILE A 261 -4.69 -6.24 -6.34
CA ILE A 261 -3.82 -6.71 -7.42
C ILE A 261 -3.24 -8.09 -7.11
N ASP A 262 -2.76 -8.79 -8.13
CA ASP A 262 -1.79 -9.87 -7.98
C ASP A 262 -0.36 -9.30 -7.89
N ALA A 263 0.17 -9.29 -6.68
CA ALA A 263 1.52 -8.81 -6.38
C ALA A 263 2.56 -9.95 -6.25
N GLY A 264 2.21 -11.17 -6.68
CA GLY A 264 2.95 -12.40 -6.42
C GLY A 264 3.99 -12.80 -7.47
N SER A 265 4.47 -11.88 -8.31
CA SER A 265 5.50 -12.20 -9.33
C SER A 265 6.90 -11.76 -8.91
N SER A 266 7.95 -12.47 -9.37
CA SER A 266 9.35 -12.12 -9.07
C SER A 266 9.72 -10.71 -9.56
N ASN A 267 9.18 -10.28 -10.71
CA ASN A 267 9.38 -8.91 -11.19
C ASN A 267 8.74 -7.89 -10.23
N PHE A 268 7.57 -8.21 -9.66
CA PHE A 268 6.89 -7.34 -8.72
C PHE A 268 7.64 -7.26 -7.38
N GLN A 269 8.10 -8.41 -6.86
CA GLN A 269 8.93 -8.51 -5.65
C GLN A 269 10.14 -7.55 -5.71
N PHE A 270 10.80 -7.45 -6.87
CA PHE A 270 12.02 -6.65 -7.04
C PHE A 270 11.82 -5.32 -7.77
N TYR A 271 10.58 -4.89 -8.01
CA TYR A 271 10.30 -3.65 -8.73
C TYR A 271 11.07 -2.46 -8.12
N SER A 272 11.71 -1.67 -8.99
CA SER A 272 12.45 -0.47 -8.60
C SER A 272 11.79 0.80 -9.13
N LYS A 273 11.63 0.91 -10.45
CA LYS A 273 11.14 2.14 -11.11
C LYS A 273 10.72 1.89 -12.55
N GLY A 274 9.99 2.85 -13.11
CA GLY A 274 9.49 2.83 -14.49
C GLY A 274 8.10 2.22 -14.58
N VAL A 275 7.53 2.17 -15.78
CA VAL A 275 6.16 1.64 -15.93
C VAL A 275 6.22 0.11 -15.95
N PHE A 276 5.67 -0.52 -14.92
CA PHE A 276 5.65 -1.96 -14.76
C PHE A 276 4.76 -2.63 -15.81
N THR A 277 5.41 -3.33 -16.73
CA THR A 277 4.76 -4.12 -17.78
C THR A 277 5.10 -5.61 -17.68
N GLY A 278 5.78 -5.99 -16.60
CA GLY A 278 6.15 -7.38 -16.33
C GLY A 278 4.92 -8.28 -16.16
N TYR A 279 5.13 -9.59 -16.22
CA TYR A 279 4.06 -10.55 -15.96
C TYR A 279 3.59 -10.49 -14.49
N CYS A 280 2.27 -10.60 -14.32
CA CYS A 280 1.50 -10.83 -13.11
C CYS A 280 0.17 -11.48 -13.55
N GLY A 281 -0.45 -12.29 -12.71
CA GLY A 281 -1.75 -12.88 -13.00
C GLY A 281 -2.89 -11.96 -12.55
N THR A 282 -4.04 -12.57 -12.29
CA THR A 282 -5.25 -11.93 -11.77
C THR A 282 -5.74 -12.62 -10.47
N GLU A 283 -4.87 -13.39 -9.83
CA GLU A 283 -5.10 -14.01 -8.52
C GLU A 283 -4.90 -12.96 -7.42
N LEU A 284 -5.92 -12.11 -7.22
CA LEU A 284 -5.87 -10.96 -6.30
C LEU A 284 -5.51 -11.41 -4.88
N ASN A 285 -4.32 -11.02 -4.43
CA ASN A 285 -3.74 -11.40 -3.16
C ASN A 285 -3.34 -10.20 -2.30
N HIS A 286 -3.26 -9.01 -2.90
CA HIS A 286 -2.71 -7.83 -2.25
C HIS A 286 -3.57 -6.59 -2.51
N GLY A 287 -3.82 -5.81 -1.47
CA GLY A 287 -4.60 -4.59 -1.45
C GLY A 287 -3.67 -3.39 -1.42
N VAL A 288 -3.91 -2.42 -2.28
CA VAL A 288 -3.10 -1.22 -2.49
C VAL A 288 -4.02 -0.03 -2.76
N ALA A 289 -3.49 1.19 -2.81
CA ALA A 289 -4.29 2.36 -3.16
C ALA A 289 -3.83 2.97 -4.49
N ALA A 290 -4.76 3.13 -5.43
CA ALA A 290 -4.54 3.94 -6.62
C ALA A 290 -4.68 5.41 -6.24
N VAL A 291 -3.55 6.13 -6.25
CA VAL A 291 -3.45 7.54 -5.81
C VAL A 291 -3.21 8.50 -6.98
N GLY A 292 -3.35 8.02 -8.20
CA GLY A 292 -3.17 8.84 -9.38
C GLY A 292 -2.98 8.03 -10.66
N TYR A 293 -2.76 8.74 -11.75
CA TYR A 293 -2.45 8.19 -13.06
C TYR A 293 -1.75 9.23 -13.93
N GLY A 294 -1.11 8.78 -14.99
CA GLY A 294 -0.54 9.66 -16.00
C GLY A 294 -0.06 8.91 -17.23
N SER A 295 0.81 9.57 -17.99
CA SER A 295 1.51 8.98 -19.12
C SER A 295 2.96 9.46 -19.14
N ASN A 296 3.89 8.57 -19.48
CA ASN A 296 5.29 8.96 -19.62
C ASN A 296 5.54 9.66 -20.97
N SER A 297 6.76 10.18 -21.18
CA SER A 297 7.16 10.87 -22.41
C SER A 297 7.08 10.01 -23.68
N LYS A 298 6.95 8.68 -23.55
CA LYS A 298 6.76 7.72 -24.65
C LYS A 298 5.28 7.40 -24.89
N GLY A 299 4.36 8.10 -24.22
CA GLY A 299 2.91 7.90 -24.33
C GLY A 299 2.37 6.68 -23.56
N ARG A 300 3.20 5.97 -22.80
CA ARG A 300 2.73 4.81 -22.02
C ARG A 300 1.98 5.30 -20.78
N LYS A 301 0.71 4.92 -20.69
CA LYS A 301 -0.19 5.25 -19.58
C LYS A 301 0.12 4.36 -18.37
N TYR A 302 -0.07 4.92 -17.18
CA TYR A 302 0.13 4.19 -15.93
C TYR A 302 -0.82 4.68 -14.83
N TRP A 303 -1.10 3.80 -13.88
CA TRP A 303 -1.58 4.10 -12.54
C TRP A 303 -0.41 4.45 -11.62
N ILE A 304 -0.61 5.35 -10.67
CA ILE A 304 0.30 5.58 -9.54
C ILE A 304 -0.30 4.84 -8.35
N VAL A 305 0.36 3.79 -7.89
CA VAL A 305 -0.17 2.91 -6.86
C VAL A 305 0.74 2.97 -5.63
N ARG A 306 0.14 3.30 -4.48
CA ARG A 306 0.77 3.29 -3.16
C ARG A 306 0.73 1.87 -2.60
N ASN A 307 1.89 1.33 -2.25
CA ASN A 307 2.03 0.03 -1.61
C ASN A 307 2.31 0.19 -0.10
N SER A 308 2.27 -0.91 0.64
CA SER A 308 2.40 -1.00 2.11
C SER A 308 3.64 -1.81 2.53
N TRP A 309 4.70 -1.80 1.74
CA TRP A 309 5.96 -2.54 2.01
C TRP A 309 7.12 -1.64 2.45
N GLY A 310 6.83 -0.39 2.81
CA GLY A 310 7.81 0.63 3.16
C GLY A 310 8.46 1.31 1.94
N PRO A 311 9.14 2.45 2.17
CA PRO A 311 9.67 3.31 1.11
C PRO A 311 10.85 2.69 0.33
N GLU A 312 11.49 1.66 0.88
CA GLU A 312 12.61 0.97 0.23
C GLU A 312 12.18 0.15 -0.99
N TRP A 313 10.92 -0.26 -1.08
CA TRP A 313 10.40 -0.98 -2.24
C TRP A 313 9.92 0.00 -3.32
N GLY A 314 10.12 -0.32 -4.60
CA GLY A 314 9.68 0.52 -5.71
C GLY A 314 10.25 1.95 -5.72
N GLU A 315 9.44 2.89 -6.22
CA GLU A 315 9.73 4.33 -6.31
C GLU A 315 9.28 5.01 -5.02
N GLY A 316 10.05 4.86 -3.93
CA GLY A 316 9.69 5.42 -2.62
C GLY A 316 8.43 4.79 -2.03
N GLY A 317 8.20 3.50 -2.27
CA GLY A 317 7.00 2.77 -1.86
C GLY A 317 5.88 2.70 -2.89
N TYR A 318 6.06 3.33 -4.05
CA TYR A 318 5.07 3.37 -5.12
C TYR A 318 5.47 2.51 -6.31
N ILE A 319 4.47 2.12 -7.10
CA ILE A 319 4.65 1.50 -8.43
C ILE A 319 3.86 2.26 -9.47
N LYS A 320 4.46 2.43 -10.65
CA LYS A 320 3.75 2.89 -11.85
C LYS A 320 3.26 1.66 -12.60
N LEU A 321 2.01 1.27 -12.41
CA LEU A 321 1.44 0.08 -13.03
C LEU A 321 0.88 0.43 -14.41
N GLU A 322 1.17 -0.37 -15.44
CA GLU A 322 0.62 -0.12 -16.78
C GLU A 322 -0.91 -0.05 -16.77
N ARG A 323 -1.46 0.89 -17.56
CA ARG A 323 -2.89 1.18 -17.64
C ARG A 323 -3.34 1.26 -19.10
N GLY A 324 -4.60 0.95 -19.36
CA GLY A 324 -5.22 1.05 -20.68
C GLY A 324 -4.73 -0.05 -21.58
N ILE A 325 -4.69 -1.27 -21.03
CA ILE A 325 -4.39 -2.50 -21.77
C ILE A 325 -5.69 -3.12 -22.28
N ASP A 326 -5.58 -4.09 -23.19
CA ASP A 326 -6.77 -4.75 -23.77
C ASP A 326 -7.48 -5.69 -22.77
N ASP A 327 -6.78 -6.14 -21.73
CA ASP A 327 -7.34 -7.02 -20.70
C ASP A 327 -8.28 -6.21 -19.79
N PRO A 328 -9.59 -6.54 -19.71
CA PRO A 328 -10.58 -5.76 -18.98
C PRO A 328 -10.32 -5.77 -17.46
N GLU A 329 -9.70 -6.82 -16.93
CA GLU A 329 -9.26 -6.90 -15.53
C GLU A 329 -8.18 -5.85 -15.18
N GLY A 330 -7.56 -5.23 -16.20
CA GLY A 330 -6.43 -4.34 -16.05
C GLY A 330 -5.14 -5.07 -15.64
N LYS A 331 -4.02 -4.37 -15.68
CA LYS A 331 -2.73 -4.98 -15.35
C LYS A 331 -2.74 -5.50 -13.91
N CYS A 332 -2.36 -6.78 -13.74
CA CYS A 332 -2.38 -7.47 -12.45
C CYS A 332 -3.77 -7.55 -11.78
N GLY A 333 -4.86 -7.37 -12.53
CA GLY A 333 -6.22 -7.41 -12.00
C GLY A 333 -6.68 -6.14 -11.28
N ILE A 334 -5.99 -5.00 -11.46
CA ILE A 334 -6.26 -3.76 -10.74
C ILE A 334 -7.72 -3.24 -10.86
N ALA A 335 -8.43 -3.58 -11.94
CA ALA A 335 -9.80 -3.17 -12.19
C ALA A 335 -10.85 -4.18 -11.68
N MET A 336 -10.45 -5.30 -11.10
CA MET A 336 -11.37 -6.38 -10.67
C MET A 336 -12.04 -6.09 -9.32
N GLU A 337 -11.31 -5.44 -8.40
CA GLU A 337 -11.71 -5.31 -7.00
C GLU A 337 -11.34 -3.92 -6.49
N ALA A 338 -12.12 -2.92 -6.91
CA ALA A 338 -11.92 -1.52 -6.57
C ALA A 338 -13.14 -0.95 -5.83
N SER A 339 -12.88 -0.15 -4.80
CA SER A 339 -13.90 0.54 -4.00
C SER A 339 -13.34 1.79 -3.35
N TYR A 340 -14.21 2.73 -2.99
CA TYR A 340 -13.80 3.99 -2.37
C TYR A 340 -14.79 4.45 -1.30
N PRO A 341 -14.31 5.13 -0.24
CA PRO A 341 -15.18 5.71 0.77
C PRO A 341 -15.87 6.96 0.24
N VAL A 342 -17.11 7.18 0.67
CA VAL A 342 -17.88 8.40 0.40
C VAL A 342 -17.91 9.24 1.67
N LYS A 343 -17.46 10.50 1.55
CA LYS A 343 -17.61 11.52 2.60
C LYS A 343 -18.29 12.75 2.01
N LEU A 344 -19.43 13.11 2.56
CA LEU A 344 -20.27 14.24 2.17
C LEU A 344 -20.00 15.45 3.07
N SER A 345 -19.63 15.21 4.33
CA SER A 345 -19.30 16.25 5.31
C SER A 345 -17.97 16.94 5.01
N SER A 346 -17.91 18.25 5.26
CA SER A 346 -16.68 19.06 5.17
C SER A 346 -15.92 19.16 6.51
N SER A 347 -16.36 18.43 7.53
CA SER A 347 -15.76 18.41 8.87
C SER A 347 -15.77 16.98 9.44
N ASN A 348 -14.91 16.75 10.43
CA ASN A 348 -14.94 15.57 11.28
C ASN A 348 -15.74 15.88 12.55
N PRO A 349 -16.21 14.87 13.31
CA PRO A 349 -16.84 15.10 14.61
C PRO A 349 -15.90 15.91 15.52
N ASP A 350 -16.46 16.90 16.22
CA ASP A 350 -15.71 17.67 17.21
C ASP A 350 -15.49 16.82 18.47
N GLU A 351 -14.25 16.79 19.00
CA GLU A 351 -13.90 16.09 20.25
C GLU A 351 -14.76 16.53 21.46
N ASP A 352 -15.34 17.73 21.42
CA ASP A 352 -16.08 18.37 22.52
C ASP A 352 -17.61 18.31 22.41
N ALA A 353 -18.18 17.70 21.36
CA ALA A 353 -19.62 17.75 21.12
C ALA A 353 -20.45 16.89 22.11
N ASP A 354 -19.84 15.89 22.76
CA ASP A 354 -20.55 14.94 23.64
C ASP A 354 -20.57 15.34 25.14
N VAL A 355 -20.09 16.53 25.51
CA VAL A 355 -20.05 16.96 26.94
C VAL A 355 -21.21 17.91 27.32
N LYS A 356 -22.18 18.21 26.44
CA LYS A 356 -23.17 19.28 26.71
C LYS A 356 -24.64 18.94 26.83
N ASP A 357 -25.08 17.69 26.66
CA ASP A 357 -26.52 17.38 26.68
C ASP A 357 -26.95 16.34 27.75
N GLU A 358 -26.31 16.33 28.93
CA GLU A 358 -26.92 15.75 30.15
C GLU A 358 -26.70 16.66 31.37
N LEU A 359 -27.59 17.66 31.55
CA LEU A 359 -27.87 18.29 32.85
C LEU A 359 -29.37 18.47 33.04
#